data_AF-A0A315AL20-F1
#
_entry.id   AF-A0A315AL20-F1
#
_cell.length_a   1.000
_cell.length_b   1.000
_cell.length_c   1.000
_cell.angle_alpha   90.00
_cell.angle_beta   90.00
_cell.angle_gamma   90.00
#
_symmetry.space_group_name_H-M   'P 1'
#
loop_
_entity.id
_entity.type
_entity.pdbx_description
1 polymer ?
#
loop_
_entity_poly.entity_id
_entity_poly.type
_entity_poly.pdbx_seq_one_letter_code
_entity_poly.pdbx_strand_id
1 'polypeptide(L)'
;MSASPSSFASVKLPSGLVSQAREAATPMRRSVAGQIEYWATLGRIAEASGLTISEAREAIALYDVRQTTTVSAADPLDAIEADFVAAESTGRLAQAVRQTVQSNRRQVVKAA
;
A
#
# COMPACT_ATOMS: atom_id res chain seq x y z
N MET A 1 -49.00 21.01 23.91
CA MET A 1 -47.87 21.35 23.01
C MET A 1 -46.77 20.33 23.23
N SER A 2 -46.68 19.32 22.35
CA SER A 2 -45.63 18.30 22.46
C SER A 2 -44.35 18.85 21.84
N ALA A 3 -43.33 19.11 22.66
CA ALA A 3 -42.01 19.46 22.17
C ALA A 3 -41.44 18.24 21.41
N SER A 4 -41.03 18.45 20.16
CA SER A 4 -40.26 17.43 19.42
C SER A 4 -38.94 17.19 20.17
N PRO A 5 -38.54 15.94 20.44
CA PRO A 5 -37.28 15.68 21.11
C PRO A 5 -36.13 16.22 20.23
N SER A 6 -35.32 17.12 20.80
CA SER A 6 -34.11 17.63 20.16
C SER A 6 -33.25 16.45 19.70
N SER A 7 -32.95 16.37 18.41
CA SER A 7 -32.04 15.38 17.83
C SER A 7 -30.57 15.62 18.17
N PHE A 8 -30.27 16.66 18.96
CA PHE A 8 -28.93 17.06 19.33
C PHE A 8 -28.75 17.02 20.84
N ALA A 9 -27.63 16.44 21.27
CA ALA A 9 -27.16 16.42 22.64
C ALA A 9 -25.78 17.09 22.72
N SER A 10 -25.59 17.97 23.69
CA SER A 10 -24.28 18.57 23.96
C SER A 10 -23.48 17.67 24.90
N VAL A 11 -22.33 17.19 24.44
CA VAL A 11 -21.45 16.29 25.19
C VAL A 11 -20.14 17.01 25.52
N LYS A 12 -19.67 16.90 26.76
CA LYS A 12 -18.33 17.39 27.13
C LYS A 12 -17.29 16.35 26.71
N LEU A 13 -16.35 16.78 25.88
CA LEU A 13 -15.27 15.93 25.38
C LEU A 13 -13.91 16.48 25.81
N PRO A 14 -12.89 15.61 26.00
CA PRO A 14 -11.52 16.06 26.22
C PRO A 14 -11.01 16.93 25.07
N SER A 15 -10.29 18.00 25.37
CA SER A 15 -9.73 18.91 24.37
C SER A 15 -8.82 18.22 23.36
N GLY A 16 -8.01 17.26 23.82
CA GLY A 16 -7.13 16.47 22.95
C GLY A 16 -7.88 15.69 21.88
N LEU A 17 -9.03 15.07 22.23
CA LEU A 17 -9.87 14.34 21.28
C LEU A 17 -10.48 15.30 20.24
N VAL A 18 -10.95 16.47 20.70
CA VAL A 18 -11.50 17.51 19.82
C VAL A 18 -10.44 18.00 18.82
N SER A 19 -9.19 18.20 19.27
CA SER A 19 -8.09 18.58 18.38
C SER A 19 -7.76 17.51 17.34
N GLN A 20 -7.67 16.23 17.75
CA GLN A 20 -7.43 15.12 16.82
C GLN A 20 -8.54 15.00 15.78
N ALA A 21 -9.80 15.11 16.21
CA ALA A 21 -10.95 15.10 15.30
C ALA A 21 -10.89 16.29 14.32
N ARG A 22 -10.48 17.48 14.77
CA ARG A 22 -10.32 18.65 13.89
C ARG A 22 -9.24 18.44 12.84
N GLU A 23 -8.10 17.90 13.23
CA GLU A 23 -7.00 17.59 12.32
C GLU A 23 -7.42 16.57 11.26
N ALA A 24 -7.98 15.44 11.69
CA ALA A 24 -8.47 14.38 10.80
C ALA A 24 -9.62 14.83 9.89
N ALA A 25 -10.43 15.79 10.32
CA ALA A 25 -11.52 16.33 9.54
C ALA A 25 -11.07 17.26 8.40
N THR A 26 -9.90 17.90 8.54
CA THR A 26 -9.43 18.97 7.64
C THR A 26 -9.30 18.52 6.19
N PRO A 27 -8.65 17.38 5.87
CA PRO A 27 -8.51 16.93 4.49
C PRO A 27 -9.85 16.68 3.79
N MET A 28 -10.84 16.23 4.54
CA MET A 28 -12.17 15.88 4.01
C MET A 28 -13.20 17.00 4.19
N ARG A 29 -12.77 18.18 4.67
CA ARG A 29 -13.61 19.35 4.97
C ARG A 29 -14.84 19.01 5.83
N ARG A 30 -14.68 18.08 6.78
CA ARG A 30 -15.75 17.69 7.70
C ARG A 30 -15.77 18.61 8.92
N SER A 31 -16.92 18.68 9.59
CA SER A 31 -16.98 19.25 10.94
C SER A 31 -16.36 18.28 11.96
N VAL A 32 -15.97 18.78 13.13
CA VAL A 32 -15.48 17.93 14.24
C VAL A 32 -16.54 16.89 14.62
N ALA A 33 -17.80 17.30 14.73
CA ALA A 33 -18.91 16.39 15.03
C ALA A 33 -19.05 15.30 13.95
N GLY A 34 -19.01 15.69 12.67
CA GLY A 34 -19.08 14.74 11.56
C GLY A 34 -17.89 13.79 11.50
N GLN A 35 -16.70 14.23 11.92
CA GLN A 35 -15.53 13.35 12.00
C GLN A 35 -15.67 12.33 13.14
N ILE A 36 -16.22 12.73 14.28
CA ILE A 36 -16.49 11.81 15.40
C ILE A 36 -17.57 10.80 15.01
N GLU A 37 -18.64 11.24 14.32
CA GLU A 37 -19.69 10.36 13.80
C GLU A 37 -19.14 9.33 12.80
N TYR A 38 -18.23 9.77 11.93
CA TYR A 38 -17.55 8.88 10.98
C TYR A 38 -16.74 7.79 11.71
N TRP A 39 -15.91 8.17 12.70
CA TRP A 39 -15.16 7.19 13.50
C TRP A 39 -16.08 6.23 14.27
N ALA A 40 -17.18 6.73 14.84
CA ALA A 40 -18.16 5.89 15.53
C ALA A 40 -18.82 4.88 14.56
N THR A 41 -19.12 5.30 13.34
CA THR A 41 -19.69 4.44 12.30
C THR A 41 -18.68 3.37 11.86
N LEU A 42 -17.42 3.75 11.64
CA LEU A 42 -16.34 2.80 11.33
C LEU A 42 -16.15 1.77 12.44
N GLY A 43 -16.13 2.20 13.71
CA GLY A 43 -16.01 1.29 14.85
C GLY A 43 -17.15 0.29 14.90
N ARG A 44 -18.39 0.74 14.69
CA ARG A 44 -19.57 -0.14 14.65
C ARG A 44 -19.49 -1.18 13.53
N ILE A 45 -19.04 -0.77 12.34
CA ILE A 45 -18.87 -1.69 11.21
C ILE A 45 -17.80 -2.74 11.53
N ALA A 46 -16.65 -2.31 12.08
CA ALA A 46 -15.57 -3.21 12.46
C ALA A 46 -16.02 -4.23 13.53
N GLU A 47 -16.73 -3.78 14.57
CA GLU A 47 -17.28 -4.67 15.60
C GLU A 47 -18.30 -5.66 15.02
N ALA A 48 -19.21 -5.19 14.15
CA ALA A 48 -20.20 -6.05 13.50
C ALA A 48 -19.57 -7.09 12.57
N SER A 49 -18.41 -6.79 11.96
CA SER A 49 -17.63 -7.76 11.19
C SER A 49 -16.73 -8.66 12.04
N GLY A 50 -16.73 -8.50 13.36
CA GLY A 50 -15.84 -9.23 14.26
C GLY A 50 -14.36 -8.81 14.16
N LEU A 51 -14.07 -7.67 13.54
CA LEU A 51 -12.71 -7.15 13.40
C LEU A 51 -12.35 -6.36 14.67
N THR A 52 -11.48 -6.93 15.49
CA THR A 52 -10.99 -6.26 16.68
C THR A 52 -9.95 -5.19 16.31
N ILE A 53 -9.77 -4.22 17.21
CA ILE A 53 -8.75 -3.17 17.02
C ILE A 53 -7.33 -3.77 16.96
N SER A 54 -7.07 -4.86 17.70
CA SER A 54 -5.78 -5.55 17.70
C SER A 54 -5.49 -6.20 16.36
N GLU A 55 -6.45 -6.92 15.79
CA GLU A 55 -6.34 -7.53 14.45
C GLU A 55 -6.18 -6.46 13.36
N ALA A 56 -6.90 -5.34 13.46
CA ALA A 56 -6.73 -4.23 12.55
C ALA A 56 -5.31 -3.64 12.62
N ARG A 57 -4.75 -3.48 13.83
CA ARG A 57 -3.36 -3.03 14.01
C ARG A 57 -2.35 -4.01 13.45
N GLU A 58 -2.54 -5.31 13.68
CA GLU A 58 -1.66 -6.35 13.14
C GLU A 58 -1.70 -6.35 11.60
N ALA A 59 -2.90 -6.27 11.01
CA ALA A 59 -3.06 -6.21 9.57
C ALA A 59 -2.36 -4.98 8.96
N ILE A 60 -2.44 -3.80 9.60
CA ILE A 60 -1.73 -2.59 9.17
C ILE A 60 -0.22 -2.79 9.28
N ALA A 61 0.28 -3.32 10.41
CA ALA A 61 1.70 -3.55 10.59
C ALA A 61 2.28 -4.53 9.55
N LEU A 62 1.56 -5.61 9.25
CA LEU A 62 1.94 -6.56 8.20
C LEU A 62 1.96 -5.93 6.82
N TYR A 63 1.00 -5.04 6.53
CA TYR A 63 0.95 -4.30 5.27
C TYR A 63 2.15 -3.35 5.11
N ASP A 64 2.53 -2.63 6.16
CA ASP A 64 3.68 -1.71 6.15
C ASP A 64 5.00 -2.46 5.94
N VAL A 65 5.17 -3.63 6.58
CA VAL A 65 6.34 -4.50 6.36
C VAL A 65 6.39 -4.99 4.92
N ARG A 66 5.25 -5.37 4.35
CA ARG A 66 5.18 -5.80 2.95
C ARG A 66 5.53 -4.65 2.00
N GLN A 67 4.97 -3.45 2.20
CA GLN A 67 5.28 -2.29 1.37
C GLN A 67 6.75 -1.91 1.43
N THR A 68 7.33 -1.83 2.63
CA THR A 68 8.76 -1.51 2.79
C THR A 68 9.64 -2.56 2.13
N THR A 69 9.26 -3.85 2.19
CA THR A 69 9.97 -4.93 1.48
C THR A 69 9.84 -4.80 -0.04
N THR A 70 8.66 -4.47 -0.58
CA THR A 70 8.45 -4.31 -2.04
C THR A 70 9.07 -3.05 -2.62
N VAL A 71 9.25 -1.99 -1.82
CA VAL A 71 9.94 -0.76 -2.25
C VAL A 71 11.46 -0.90 -2.12
N SER A 72 11.94 -1.71 -1.17
CA SER A 72 13.37 -1.94 -0.96
C SER A 72 13.95 -3.08 -1.80
N ALA A 73 13.14 -4.04 -2.23
CA ALA A 73 13.47 -4.86 -3.38
C ALA A 73 13.30 -3.94 -4.60
N ALA A 74 14.41 -3.43 -5.15
CA ALA A 74 14.40 -2.87 -6.49
C ALA A 74 13.52 -3.77 -7.37
N ASP A 75 12.56 -3.18 -8.10
CA ASP A 75 11.60 -3.93 -8.89
C ASP A 75 12.42 -4.99 -9.64
N PRO A 76 12.12 -6.30 -9.55
CA PRO A 76 12.95 -7.33 -10.20
C PRO A 76 13.21 -7.01 -11.67
N LEU A 77 12.33 -6.23 -12.30
CA LEU A 77 12.52 -5.66 -13.62
C LEU A 77 13.69 -4.65 -13.70
N ASP A 78 13.79 -3.71 -12.76
CA ASP A 78 14.88 -2.73 -12.68
C ASP A 78 16.25 -3.43 -12.46
N ALA A 79 16.26 -4.49 -11.67
CA ALA A 79 17.48 -5.30 -11.46
C ALA A 79 17.91 -6.01 -12.76
N ILE A 80 16.96 -6.57 -13.51
CA ILE A 80 17.22 -7.19 -14.82
C ILE A 80 17.69 -6.13 -15.83
N GLU A 81 17.09 -4.94 -15.84
CA GLU A 81 17.50 -3.84 -16.72
C GLU A 81 18.94 -3.40 -16.41
N ALA A 82 19.28 -3.22 -15.13
CA ALA A 82 20.63 -2.87 -14.69
C ALA A 82 21.67 -3.93 -15.10
N ASP A 83 21.35 -5.21 -14.91
CA ASP A 83 22.21 -6.32 -15.33
C ASP A 83 22.39 -6.37 -16.86
N PHE A 84 21.34 -6.05 -17.62
CA PHE A 84 21.39 -6.00 -19.07
C PHE A 84 22.29 -4.86 -19.56
N VAL A 85 22.14 -3.65 -19.01
CA VAL A 85 22.98 -2.48 -19.32
C VAL A 85 24.44 -2.74 -18.94
N ALA A 86 24.69 -3.39 -17.81
CA ALA A 86 26.02 -3.81 -17.39
C ALA A 86 26.63 -4.85 -18.35
N ALA A 87 25.83 -5.82 -18.81
CA ALA A 87 26.28 -6.82 -19.78
C ALA A 87 26.55 -6.22 -21.17
N GLU A 88 25.81 -5.19 -21.58
CA GLU A 88 26.02 -4.45 -22.82
C GLU A 88 27.30 -3.61 -22.76
N SER A 89 27.46 -2.79 -21.73
CA SER A 89 28.64 -1.91 -21.55
C SER A 89 29.96 -2.68 -21.41
N THR A 90 29.92 -3.90 -20.86
CA THR A 90 31.09 -4.79 -20.75
C THR A 90 31.30 -5.69 -21.97
N GLY A 91 30.42 -5.64 -22.97
CA GLY A 91 30.48 -6.47 -24.18
C GLY A 91 30.16 -7.95 -23.98
N ARG A 92 29.79 -8.36 -22.75
CA ARG A 92 29.38 -9.74 -22.42
C ARG A 92 28.14 -10.16 -23.20
N LEU A 93 27.20 -9.24 -23.39
CA LEU A 93 25.99 -9.49 -24.19
C LEU A 93 26.34 -9.86 -25.64
N ALA A 94 27.22 -9.10 -26.29
CA ALA A 94 27.65 -9.36 -27.66
C ALA A 94 28.45 -10.68 -27.79
N GLN A 95 29.16 -11.09 -26.74
CA GLN A 95 29.86 -12.38 -26.71
C GLN A 95 28.87 -13.55 -26.57
N ALA A 96 27.88 -13.42 -25.69
CA ALA A 96 26.82 -14.41 -25.50
C ALA A 96 26.02 -14.62 -26.80
N VAL A 97 25.63 -13.54 -27.48
CA VAL A 97 24.92 -13.60 -28.76
C VAL A 97 25.76 -14.35 -29.82
N ARG A 98 27.06 -14.03 -29.94
CA ARG A 98 27.95 -14.72 -30.88
C ARG A 98 28.08 -16.21 -30.58
N GLN A 99 28.20 -16.59 -29.31
CA GLN A 99 28.24 -18.00 -28.91
C GLN A 99 26.93 -18.73 -29.26
N THR A 100 25.78 -18.14 -28.97
CA THR A 100 24.47 -18.74 -29.30
C THR A 100 24.30 -18.93 -30.81
N VAL A 101 24.66 -17.94 -31.62
CA VAL A 101 24.59 -18.04 -33.09
C VAL A 101 25.53 -19.13 -33.62
N GLN A 102 26.74 -19.23 -33.09
CA GLN A 102 27.68 -20.29 -33.48
C GLN A 102 27.17 -21.68 -33.09
N SER A 103 26.62 -21.83 -31.88
CA SER A 103 26.02 -23.08 -31.40
C SER A 103 24.85 -23.51 -32.27
N ASN A 104 23.93 -22.60 -32.60
CA ASN A 104 22.79 -22.88 -33.47
C ASN A 104 23.24 -23.28 -34.89
N ARG A 105 24.24 -22.58 -35.46
CA ARG A 105 24.81 -22.97 -36.76
C ARG A 105 25.40 -24.38 -36.75
N ARG A 106 26.10 -24.76 -35.68
CA ARG A 106 26.66 -26.11 -35.52
C ARG A 106 25.56 -27.17 -35.39
N GLN A 107 24.46 -26.86 -34.69
CA GLN A 107 23.32 -27.77 -34.59
C GLN A 107 22.64 -27.98 -35.95
N VAL A 108 22.42 -26.91 -36.71
CA VAL A 108 21.82 -26.99 -38.05
C VAL A 108 22.69 -27.81 -39.01
N VAL A 109 24.01 -27.62 -39.00
CA VAL A 109 24.94 -28.39 -39.84
C VAL A 109 25.02 -29.87 -39.43
N LYS A 110 24.81 -30.20 -38.15
CA LYS A 110 24.80 -31.60 -37.67
C LYS A 110 23.48 -32.32 -37.96
N ALA A 111 22.40 -31.58 -38.23
CA ALA A 111 21.07 -32.10 -38.52
C ALA A 111 20.78 -32.23 -40.03
N ALA A 112 21.68 -31.75 -40.89
CA ALA A 112 21.64 -31.88 -42.35
C ALA A 112 22.56 -33.03 -42.82
#